data_AF-A0A7S1HQ12-F1
#
_entry.id   AF-A0A7S1HQ12-F1
#
_cell.length_a   1.000
_cell.length_b   1.000
_cell.length_c   1.000
_cell.angle_alpha   90.00
_cell.angle_beta   90.00
_cell.angle_gamma   90.00
#
_symmetry.space_group_name_H-M   'P 1'
#
loop_
_entity.id
_entity.type
_entity.pdbx_description
1 polymer ?
#
loop_
_entity_poly.entity_id
_entity_poly.type
_entity_poly.pdbx_seq_one_letter_code
_entity_poly.pdbx_strand_id
1 'polypeptide(L)'
;MVDGPDVAEVDLYAVLGVSRTAKDLEIRRAYRNLITREHPDKGGDADRFTLIQRAYDVLGNDSKRKQYDETGRLEKTVDEEFMDTFGGGAFRDKARQQQVDRESMAEQLAVRQSDQFQSHTAGFEAWMRSRGDSVTTFTAENAADQFGVVKSSYEAVPLPNIRAYQARCKAFGKPKESLELICEAIPQALEWGEVLVSMRAAPVNPGDLYDVQTGGGTHLGSSGEVLKTPFVGGNDGIGVVVKVGPGVKNLQENDWVLPFKSHLGTWRSLAVLKEKDTLKIPVELMPLE
;
A
#
# COMPACT_ATOMS: atom_id res chain seq x y z
N MET A 1 -55.25 -2.59 7.10
CA MET A 1 -54.85 -2.58 5.68
C MET A 1 -53.34 -2.40 5.67
N VAL A 2 -52.68 -3.18 4.82
CA VAL A 2 -51.34 -3.76 5.02
C VAL A 2 -50.25 -2.69 4.87
N ASP A 3 -49.37 -2.61 5.87
CA ASP A 3 -48.12 -1.85 5.80
C ASP A 3 -47.23 -2.40 4.68
N GLY A 4 -46.61 -1.49 3.92
CA GLY A 4 -45.73 -1.80 2.80
C GLY A 4 -44.49 -2.60 3.23
N PRO A 5 -43.77 -3.22 2.28
CA PRO A 5 -42.70 -4.16 2.60
C PRO A 5 -41.58 -3.45 3.37
N ASP A 6 -41.40 -3.90 4.60
CA ASP A 6 -40.26 -3.60 5.45
C ASP A 6 -38.97 -3.98 4.71
N VAL A 7 -38.07 -3.01 4.53
CA VAL A 7 -36.80 -3.19 3.81
C VAL A 7 -35.96 -4.17 4.63
N ALA A 8 -35.97 -5.44 4.21
CA ALA A 8 -35.28 -6.52 4.88
C ALA A 8 -33.82 -6.15 5.16
N GLU A 9 -33.48 -6.04 6.44
CA GLU A 9 -32.13 -5.82 6.95
C GLU A 9 -31.22 -6.93 6.38
N VAL A 10 -30.23 -6.53 5.58
CA VAL A 10 -29.40 -7.48 4.81
C VAL A 10 -28.54 -8.32 5.77
N ASP A 11 -28.76 -9.65 5.79
CA ASP A 11 -27.97 -10.57 6.62
C ASP A 11 -26.55 -10.74 6.05
N LEU A 12 -25.54 -10.28 6.79
CA LEU A 12 -24.15 -10.31 6.39
C LEU A 12 -23.61 -11.74 6.21
N TYR A 13 -24.11 -12.70 6.99
CA TYR A 13 -23.70 -14.10 6.85
C TYR A 13 -24.23 -14.69 5.54
N ALA A 14 -25.46 -14.30 5.15
CA ALA A 14 -26.05 -14.68 3.88
C ALA A 14 -25.32 -14.02 2.69
N VAL A 15 -24.85 -12.78 2.83
CA VAL A 15 -24.04 -12.09 1.81
C VAL A 15 -22.73 -12.85 1.53
N LEU A 16 -22.05 -13.33 2.58
CA LEU A 16 -20.85 -14.15 2.44
C LEU A 16 -21.14 -15.62 2.11
N GLY A 17 -22.41 -16.06 2.17
CA GLY A 17 -22.80 -17.44 1.94
C GLY A 17 -22.28 -18.42 2.99
N VAL A 18 -22.13 -17.97 4.24
CA VAL A 18 -21.61 -18.77 5.36
C VAL A 18 -22.64 -18.89 6.48
N SER A 19 -22.49 -19.93 7.32
CA SER A 19 -23.31 -20.09 8.52
C SER A 19 -23.00 -19.01 9.56
N ARG A 20 -23.97 -18.65 10.41
CA ARG A 20 -23.74 -17.82 11.61
C ARG A 20 -22.71 -18.42 12.57
N THR A 21 -22.59 -19.75 12.57
CA THR A 21 -21.59 -20.50 13.35
C THR A 21 -20.24 -20.64 12.64
N ALA A 22 -20.05 -20.00 11.48
CA ALA A 22 -18.84 -20.12 10.69
C ALA A 22 -17.61 -19.65 11.46
N LYS A 23 -16.51 -20.38 11.33
CA LYS A 23 -15.22 -19.99 11.91
C LYS A 23 -14.58 -18.89 11.07
N ASP A 24 -13.69 -18.09 11.64
CA ASP A 24 -13.07 -16.95 10.94
C ASP A 24 -12.30 -17.38 9.69
N LEU A 25 -11.80 -18.62 9.67
CA LEU A 25 -11.15 -19.19 8.50
C LEU A 25 -12.14 -19.44 7.34
N GLU A 26 -13.38 -19.82 7.66
CA GLU A 26 -14.45 -20.03 6.68
C GLU A 26 -14.97 -18.69 6.14
N ILE A 27 -15.16 -17.69 7.02
CA ILE A 27 -15.54 -16.32 6.66
C ILE A 27 -14.51 -15.71 5.71
N ARG A 28 -13.21 -15.79 6.08
CA ARG A 28 -12.11 -15.31 5.22
C ARG A 28 -12.03 -16.02 3.88
N ARG A 29 -12.26 -17.34 3.86
CA ARG A 29 -12.23 -18.12 2.63
C ARG A 29 -13.40 -17.74 1.71
N ALA A 30 -14.60 -17.60 2.26
CA ALA A 30 -15.79 -17.21 1.51
C ALA A 30 -15.65 -15.81 0.90
N TYR A 31 -15.17 -14.84 1.69
CA TYR A 31 -14.87 -13.49 1.22
C TYR A 31 -13.89 -13.47 0.04
N ARG A 32 -12.74 -14.16 0.14
CA ARG A 32 -11.75 -14.21 -0.95
C ARG A 32 -12.32 -14.79 -2.25
N ASN A 33 -13.13 -15.84 -2.14
CA ASN A 33 -13.78 -16.46 -3.30
C ASN A 33 -14.79 -15.51 -3.96
N LEU A 34 -15.55 -14.77 -3.15
CA LEU A 34 -16.57 -13.83 -3.62
C LEU A 34 -15.95 -12.60 -4.27
N ILE A 35 -14.95 -11.97 -3.66
CA ILE A 35 -14.26 -10.80 -4.24
C ILE A 35 -13.61 -11.12 -5.58
N THR A 36 -13.02 -12.31 -5.72
CA THR A 36 -12.37 -12.71 -6.98
C THR A 36 -13.38 -12.87 -8.13
N ARG A 37 -14.62 -13.27 -7.79
CA ARG A 37 -15.69 -13.54 -8.75
C ARG A 37 -16.53 -12.30 -9.06
N GLU A 38 -16.81 -11.48 -8.06
CA GLU A 38 -17.72 -10.33 -8.13
C GLU A 38 -16.96 -9.00 -8.34
N HIS A 39 -15.67 -9.04 -8.68
CA HIS A 39 -14.91 -7.82 -8.94
C HIS A 39 -15.48 -7.05 -10.15
N PRO A 40 -15.71 -5.73 -10.06
CA PRO A 40 -16.25 -4.92 -11.16
C PRO A 40 -15.44 -5.03 -12.45
N ASP A 41 -14.10 -5.05 -12.36
CA ASP A 41 -13.20 -5.25 -13.51
C ASP A 41 -13.37 -6.60 -14.23
N LYS A 42 -14.02 -7.57 -13.60
CA LYS A 42 -14.34 -8.89 -14.19
C LYS A 42 -15.81 -9.01 -14.59
N GLY A 43 -16.54 -7.88 -14.64
CA GLY A 43 -17.96 -7.83 -14.97
C GLY A 43 -18.90 -8.15 -13.80
N GLY A 44 -18.41 -8.06 -12.56
CA GLY A 44 -19.22 -8.20 -11.35
C GLY A 44 -20.05 -6.95 -11.04
N ASP A 45 -21.08 -7.12 -10.21
CA ASP A 45 -21.96 -6.03 -9.78
C ASP A 45 -21.32 -5.21 -8.65
N ALA A 46 -21.19 -3.89 -8.85
CA ALA A 46 -20.57 -2.97 -7.92
C ALA A 46 -21.33 -2.89 -6.58
N ASP A 47 -22.65 -2.98 -6.60
CA ASP A 47 -23.48 -2.94 -5.39
C ASP A 47 -23.26 -4.21 -4.57
N ARG A 48 -23.23 -5.36 -5.24
CA ARG A 48 -22.93 -6.65 -4.63
C ARG A 48 -21.51 -6.70 -4.07
N PHE A 49 -20.54 -6.14 -4.78
CA PHE A 49 -19.15 -6.04 -4.33
C PHE A 49 -19.05 -5.25 -3.03
N THR A 50 -19.72 -4.10 -2.97
CA THR A 50 -19.79 -3.23 -1.78
C THR A 50 -20.42 -3.98 -0.59
N LEU A 51 -21.50 -4.73 -0.83
CA LEU A 51 -22.14 -5.56 0.21
C LEU A 51 -21.21 -6.66 0.73
N ILE A 52 -20.44 -7.31 -0.14
CA ILE A 52 -19.47 -8.35 0.24
C ILE A 52 -18.34 -7.78 1.10
N GLN A 53 -17.83 -6.60 0.75
CA GLN A 53 -16.84 -5.88 1.57
C GLN A 53 -17.41 -5.54 2.94
N ARG A 54 -18.61 -4.93 2.98
CA ARG A 54 -19.31 -4.61 4.21
C ARG A 54 -19.49 -5.82 5.12
N ALA A 55 -19.92 -6.94 4.56
CA ALA A 55 -20.13 -8.17 5.33
C ALA A 55 -18.84 -8.69 5.95
N TYR A 56 -17.71 -8.58 5.23
CA TYR A 56 -16.42 -9.00 5.74
C TYR A 56 -15.84 -8.03 6.78
N ASP A 57 -16.03 -6.72 6.65
CA ASP A 57 -15.53 -5.74 7.61
C ASP A 57 -16.14 -5.90 9.01
N VAL A 58 -17.40 -6.35 9.06
CA VAL A 58 -18.11 -6.63 10.30
C VAL A 58 -17.81 -8.06 10.78
N LEU A 59 -18.00 -9.07 9.93
CA LEU A 59 -17.89 -10.48 10.34
C LEU A 59 -16.45 -10.99 10.46
N GLY A 60 -15.49 -10.34 9.80
CA GLY A 60 -14.07 -10.66 9.85
C GLY A 60 -13.34 -10.11 11.07
N ASN A 61 -13.98 -9.24 11.86
CA ASN A 61 -13.44 -8.69 13.10
C ASN A 61 -14.25 -9.22 14.30
N ASP A 62 -13.59 -9.95 15.20
CA ASP A 62 -14.23 -10.56 16.38
C ASP A 62 -15.05 -9.58 17.23
N SER A 63 -14.58 -8.35 17.41
CA SER A 63 -15.29 -7.34 18.21
C SER A 63 -16.55 -6.86 17.51
N LYS A 64 -16.46 -6.53 16.22
CA LYS A 64 -17.60 -6.06 15.41
C LYS A 64 -18.61 -7.18 15.15
N ARG A 65 -18.13 -8.40 14.93
CA ARG A 65 -18.96 -9.59 14.78
C ARG A 65 -19.79 -9.85 16.03
N LYS A 66 -19.19 -9.78 17.23
CA LYS A 66 -19.95 -9.92 18.49
C LYS A 66 -21.00 -8.84 18.65
N GLN A 67 -20.67 -7.58 18.37
CA GLN A 67 -21.63 -6.48 18.43
C GLN A 67 -22.78 -6.67 17.43
N TYR A 68 -22.48 -7.12 16.21
CA TYR A 68 -23.49 -7.44 15.20
C TYR A 68 -24.37 -8.64 15.63
N ASP A 69 -23.77 -9.69 16.17
CA ASP A 69 -24.48 -10.87 16.68
C ASP A 69 -25.39 -10.54 17.88
N GLU A 70 -25.00 -9.56 18.72
CA GLU A 70 -25.74 -9.13 19.91
C GLU A 70 -26.83 -8.10 19.62
N THR A 71 -26.56 -7.12 18.76
CA THR A 71 -27.45 -5.98 18.52
C THR A 71 -28.29 -6.09 17.26
N GLY A 72 -27.86 -6.93 16.30
CA GLY A 72 -28.45 -7.05 14.96
C GLY A 72 -28.26 -5.80 14.09
N ARG A 73 -27.73 -4.71 14.64
CA ARG A 73 -27.64 -3.41 13.98
C ARG A 73 -26.30 -3.24 13.29
N LEU A 74 -26.36 -2.69 12.09
CA LEU A 74 -25.20 -2.22 11.36
C LEU A 74 -24.82 -0.83 11.90
N GLU A 75 -23.71 -0.73 12.63
CA GLU A 75 -23.08 0.59 12.80
C GLU A 75 -22.68 1.12 11.42
N LYS A 76 -22.94 2.40 11.16
CA LYS A 76 -22.56 3.03 9.90
C LYS A 76 -21.05 2.93 9.76
N THR A 77 -20.61 2.43 8.61
CA THR A 77 -19.19 2.39 8.31
C THR A 77 -18.64 3.82 8.21
N VAL A 78 -17.33 3.97 8.40
CA VAL A 78 -16.64 5.27 8.24
C VAL A 78 -16.93 5.86 6.84
N ASP A 79 -17.13 4.98 5.84
CA ASP A 79 -17.50 5.33 4.48
C ASP A 79 -18.96 5.80 4.33
N GLU A 80 -19.90 5.26 5.11
CA GLU A 80 -21.30 5.73 5.17
C GLU A 80 -21.45 7.05 5.92
N GLU A 81 -20.69 7.27 7.00
CA GLU A 81 -20.61 8.59 7.65
C GLU A 81 -19.96 9.64 6.75
N PHE A 82 -18.97 9.24 5.96
CA PHE A 82 -18.35 10.05 4.91
C PHE A 82 -19.35 10.43 3.81
N MET A 83 -20.13 9.45 3.30
CA MET A 83 -21.18 9.68 2.29
C MET A 83 -22.33 10.55 2.82
N ASP A 84 -22.76 10.40 4.07
CA ASP A 84 -23.80 11.25 4.68
C ASP A 84 -23.31 12.69 4.87
N THR A 85 -22.04 12.88 5.25
CA THR A 85 -21.46 14.21 5.52
C THR A 85 -21.10 14.97 4.25
N PHE A 86 -20.61 14.29 3.20
CA PHE A 86 -20.19 14.92 1.93
C PHE A 86 -21.21 14.79 0.79
N GLY A 87 -21.93 13.66 0.71
CA GLY A 87 -22.91 13.37 -0.34
C GLY A 87 -24.36 13.74 -0.01
N GLY A 88 -24.71 13.83 1.28
CA GLY A 88 -26.11 14.03 1.72
C GLY A 88 -26.55 15.48 1.97
N GLY A 89 -25.63 16.41 2.20
CA GLY A 89 -25.96 17.77 2.66
C GLY A 89 -25.81 18.90 1.62
N ALA A 90 -24.88 18.79 0.67
CA ALA A 90 -24.48 19.93 -0.17
C ALA A 90 -25.14 20.01 -1.55
N PHE A 91 -25.88 18.98 -1.97
CA PHE A 91 -26.46 18.89 -3.32
C PHE A 91 -27.99 19.02 -3.36
N ARG A 92 -28.69 18.91 -2.21
CA ARG A 92 -30.16 19.01 -2.19
C ARG A 92 -30.66 20.46 -2.20
N ASP A 93 -29.87 21.42 -1.72
CA ASP A 93 -30.23 22.85 -1.73
C ASP A 93 -29.94 23.54 -3.07
N LYS A 94 -28.99 23.04 -3.88
CA LYS A 94 -28.65 23.61 -5.20
C LYS A 94 -29.63 23.26 -6.31
N ALA A 95 -30.41 22.19 -6.17
CA ALA A 95 -31.45 21.83 -7.14
C ALA A 95 -32.65 22.80 -7.11
N ARG A 96 -32.84 23.54 -6.02
CA ARG A 96 -33.90 24.56 -5.90
C ARG A 96 -33.48 25.94 -6.44
N GLN A 97 -32.18 26.18 -6.59
CA GLN A 97 -31.64 27.44 -7.12
C GLN A 97 -31.32 27.40 -8.63
N GLN A 98 -31.12 26.22 -9.22
CA GLN A 98 -30.82 26.08 -10.66
C GLN A 98 -32.00 26.31 -11.62
N GLN A 99 -33.22 26.55 -11.11
CA GLN A 99 -34.37 26.87 -11.96
C GLN A 99 -34.48 28.36 -12.28
N VAL A 100 -33.69 29.22 -11.62
CA VAL A 100 -33.76 30.69 -11.78
C VAL A 100 -32.66 31.24 -12.71
N ASP A 101 -31.50 30.59 -12.82
CA ASP A 101 -30.33 31.17 -13.53
C ASP A 101 -30.11 30.59 -14.94
N ARG A 102 -31.15 30.00 -15.54
CA ARG A 102 -31.08 29.31 -16.84
C ARG A 102 -31.15 30.23 -18.06
N GLU A 103 -31.16 31.56 -17.87
CA GLU A 103 -31.29 32.53 -18.97
C GLU A 103 -29.97 33.13 -19.50
N SER A 104 -28.80 32.83 -18.91
CA SER A 104 -27.53 33.45 -19.36
C SER A 104 -26.49 32.49 -19.96
N MET A 105 -26.87 31.23 -20.25
CA MET A 105 -25.97 30.18 -20.75
C MET A 105 -25.55 30.28 -22.23
N ALA A 106 -25.84 31.39 -22.93
CA ALA A 106 -25.58 31.50 -24.37
C ALA A 106 -24.20 32.06 -24.74
N GLU A 107 -23.40 32.61 -23.81
CA GLU A 107 -22.25 33.45 -24.20
C GLU A 107 -20.86 33.03 -23.69
N GLN A 108 -20.70 31.85 -23.08
CA GLN A 108 -19.36 31.41 -22.60
C GLN A 108 -18.93 30.01 -23.05
N LEU A 109 -19.63 29.45 -24.05
CA LEU A 109 -19.16 28.30 -24.83
C LEU A 109 -18.06 28.72 -25.82
N ALA A 110 -16.85 29.00 -25.33
CA ALA A 110 -15.63 28.94 -26.14
C ALA A 110 -14.36 29.02 -25.26
N VAL A 111 -13.94 27.91 -24.65
CA VAL A 111 -12.58 27.34 -24.76
C VAL A 111 -12.63 25.92 -24.13
N ARG A 112 -12.29 24.95 -24.98
CA ARG A 112 -12.18 23.49 -24.80
C ARG A 112 -11.63 23.09 -23.42
N GLN A 113 -12.35 22.29 -22.63
CA GLN A 113 -12.30 20.81 -22.61
C GLN A 113 -10.89 20.21 -22.72
N SER A 114 -10.35 19.83 -21.56
CA SER A 114 -9.72 18.52 -21.34
C SER A 114 -9.75 18.18 -19.84
N ASP A 115 -10.47 17.08 -19.57
CA ASP A 115 -10.76 16.39 -18.30
C ASP A 115 -9.55 16.20 -17.37
N GLN A 116 -9.63 16.39 -16.05
CA GLN A 116 -10.54 15.77 -15.05
C GLN A 116 -10.20 14.31 -14.76
N PHE A 117 -9.18 14.11 -13.92
CA PHE A 117 -9.04 12.93 -13.04
C PHE A 117 -8.21 13.33 -11.81
N GLN A 118 -8.86 13.88 -10.79
CA GLN A 118 -8.24 14.05 -9.46
C GLN A 118 -8.63 12.85 -8.61
N SER A 119 -7.63 12.15 -8.07
CA SER A 119 -7.80 10.93 -7.30
C SER A 119 -8.61 11.16 -6.02
N HIS A 120 -9.58 10.28 -5.77
CA HIS A 120 -10.44 10.23 -4.57
C HIS A 120 -9.68 10.19 -3.23
N THR A 121 -8.38 9.93 -3.26
CA THR A 121 -7.52 9.77 -2.09
C THR A 121 -7.07 11.09 -1.45
N ALA A 122 -6.89 12.15 -2.25
CA ALA A 122 -6.33 13.40 -1.74
C ALA A 122 -7.30 14.15 -0.81
N GLY A 123 -8.61 14.10 -1.10
CA GLY A 123 -9.64 14.69 -0.25
C GLY A 123 -9.85 13.91 1.05
N PHE A 124 -9.78 12.59 0.97
CA PHE A 124 -9.91 11.67 2.10
C PHE A 124 -8.77 11.83 3.12
N GLU A 125 -7.54 11.94 2.62
CA GLU A 125 -6.34 12.08 3.44
C GLU A 125 -6.28 13.44 4.16
N ALA A 126 -6.75 14.52 3.52
CA ALA A 126 -6.85 15.84 4.14
C ALA A 126 -7.90 15.89 5.26
N TRP A 127 -9.01 15.17 5.10
CA TRP A 127 -10.09 15.13 6.08
C TRP A 127 -9.75 14.29 7.32
N MET A 128 -9.07 13.14 7.17
CA MET A 128 -8.65 12.32 8.32
C MET A 128 -7.59 13.02 9.19
N ARG A 129 -6.66 13.78 8.58
CA ARG A 129 -5.71 14.61 9.32
C ARG A 129 -6.39 15.66 10.22
N SER A 130 -7.57 16.16 9.84
CA SER A 130 -8.30 17.19 10.60
C SER A 130 -8.96 16.66 11.89
N ARG A 131 -9.18 15.33 11.98
CA ARG A 131 -9.78 14.68 13.16
C ARG A 131 -8.74 14.04 14.10
N GLY A 132 -7.45 14.16 13.80
CA GLY A 132 -6.38 13.63 14.65
C GLY A 132 -6.29 12.10 14.65
N ASP A 133 -6.99 11.41 13.76
CA ASP A 133 -6.98 9.95 13.66
C ASP A 133 -5.87 9.52 12.70
N SER A 134 -4.88 8.78 13.23
CA SER A 134 -3.75 8.27 12.45
C SER A 134 -3.86 6.76 12.29
N VAL A 135 -4.43 6.26 11.19
CA VAL A 135 -4.23 4.85 10.78
C VAL A 135 -4.21 4.68 9.26
N THR A 136 -3.23 3.88 8.84
CA THR A 136 -2.96 3.28 7.53
C THR A 136 -4.17 2.65 6.85
N THR A 137 -4.44 3.03 5.60
CA THR A 137 -5.45 2.45 4.69
C THR A 137 -5.24 0.95 4.49
N PHE A 138 -6.27 0.10 4.68
CA PHE A 138 -6.18 -1.36 4.46
C PHE A 138 -6.30 -1.71 2.96
N THR A 139 -5.19 -1.69 2.23
CA THR A 139 -5.09 -2.27 0.88
C THR A 139 -4.76 -3.77 0.95
N ALA A 140 -4.97 -4.50 -0.15
CA ALA A 140 -4.52 -5.90 -0.25
C ALA A 140 -3.01 -6.06 0.01
N GLU A 141 -2.24 -5.01 -0.28
CA GLU A 141 -0.81 -4.89 0.02
C GLU A 141 -0.54 -4.72 1.51
N ASN A 142 -1.29 -3.87 2.21
CA ASN A 142 -1.15 -3.71 3.66
C ASN A 142 -1.62 -4.96 4.42
N ALA A 143 -2.62 -5.67 3.89
CA ALA A 143 -3.02 -6.97 4.40
C ALA A 143 -1.95 -8.05 4.16
N ALA A 144 -1.28 -8.04 3.00
CA ALA A 144 -0.15 -8.91 2.70
C ALA A 144 1.05 -8.66 3.61
N ASP A 145 1.33 -7.40 3.95
CA ASP A 145 2.39 -7.01 4.88
C ASP A 145 2.04 -7.35 6.34
N GLN A 146 0.79 -7.17 6.74
CA GLN A 146 0.33 -7.40 8.13
C GLN A 146 0.07 -8.87 8.45
N PHE A 147 -0.45 -9.64 7.50
CA PHE A 147 -0.82 -11.05 7.69
C PHE A 147 0.11 -12.03 6.96
N GLY A 148 1.06 -11.53 6.17
CA GLY A 148 1.99 -12.32 5.36
C GLY A 148 1.35 -12.83 4.07
N VAL A 149 2.06 -12.73 2.95
CA VAL A 149 1.69 -13.48 1.72
C VAL A 149 2.07 -14.94 1.90
N VAL A 150 1.10 -15.85 1.79
CA VAL A 150 1.38 -17.29 1.86
C VAL A 150 2.19 -17.69 0.64
N LYS A 151 3.41 -18.21 0.82
CA LYS A 151 4.30 -18.60 -0.29
C LYS A 151 3.67 -19.57 -1.32
N SER A 152 2.63 -20.31 -0.96
CA SER A 152 1.91 -21.19 -1.90
C SER A 152 0.99 -20.45 -2.88
N SER A 153 0.75 -19.14 -2.71
CA SER A 153 -0.12 -18.35 -3.58
C SER A 153 0.62 -17.60 -4.69
N TYR A 154 1.95 -17.71 -4.75
CA TYR A 154 2.77 -17.11 -5.80
C TYR A 154 4.01 -17.95 -6.07
N GLU A 155 4.57 -17.82 -7.27
CA GLU A 155 5.82 -18.47 -7.63
C GLU A 155 6.96 -17.45 -7.54
N ALA A 156 7.99 -17.77 -6.75
CA ALA A 156 9.17 -16.93 -6.62
C ALA A 156 9.96 -16.91 -7.93
N VAL A 157 10.55 -15.76 -8.27
CA VAL A 157 11.32 -15.63 -9.52
C VAL A 157 12.77 -16.05 -9.26
N PRO A 158 13.27 -17.15 -9.86
CA PRO A 158 14.63 -17.61 -9.62
C PRO A 158 15.66 -16.62 -10.16
N LEU A 159 16.74 -16.44 -9.39
CA LEU A 159 17.89 -15.61 -9.76
C LEU A 159 19.10 -16.50 -10.09
N PRO A 160 19.97 -16.06 -11.01
CA PRO A 160 21.20 -16.79 -11.31
C PRO A 160 22.11 -16.82 -10.08
N ASN A 161 22.93 -17.87 -9.96
CA ASN A 161 23.91 -17.99 -8.89
C ASN A 161 25.08 -17.05 -9.14
N ILE A 162 24.94 -15.80 -8.70
CA ILE A 162 25.93 -14.74 -8.82
C ILE A 162 26.29 -14.18 -7.46
N ARG A 163 27.45 -13.53 -7.38
CA ARG A 163 27.94 -12.87 -6.18
C ARG A 163 27.96 -11.36 -6.37
N ALA A 164 27.71 -10.64 -5.29
CA ALA A 164 27.71 -9.19 -5.26
C ALA A 164 28.75 -8.68 -4.26
N TYR A 165 29.45 -7.62 -4.65
CA TYR A 165 30.28 -6.84 -3.73
C TYR A 165 29.43 -6.00 -2.80
N GLN A 166 29.80 -5.93 -1.53
CA GLN A 166 29.15 -5.08 -0.52
C GLN A 166 30.17 -4.58 0.51
N ALA A 167 30.01 -3.32 0.94
CA ALA A 167 30.75 -2.72 2.05
C ALA A 167 30.00 -3.01 3.36
N ARG A 168 30.45 -4.04 4.07
CA ARG A 168 29.82 -4.52 5.31
C ARG A 168 30.47 -3.87 6.53
N CYS A 169 29.64 -3.33 7.42
CA CYS A 169 30.05 -2.95 8.76
C CYS A 169 30.02 -4.20 9.66
N LYS A 170 31.19 -4.65 10.13
CA LYS A 170 31.33 -5.84 10.97
C LYS A 170 31.23 -5.57 12.46
N ALA A 171 31.53 -4.34 12.88
CA ALA A 171 31.50 -3.87 14.27
C ALA A 171 31.39 -2.34 14.29
N PHE A 172 30.75 -1.76 15.30
CA PHE A 172 30.69 -0.31 15.45
C PHE A 172 32.06 0.28 15.78
N GLY A 173 32.37 1.45 15.22
CA GLY A 173 33.64 2.12 15.47
C GLY A 173 34.15 2.94 14.29
N LYS A 174 35.47 3.18 14.24
CA LYS A 174 36.07 3.99 13.17
C LYS A 174 35.79 3.33 11.81
N PRO A 175 35.24 4.04 10.82
CA PRO A 175 34.84 3.44 9.54
C PRO A 175 35.93 2.63 8.85
N LYS A 176 37.19 3.07 8.94
CA LYS A 176 38.35 2.36 8.37
C LYS A 176 38.59 0.98 8.98
N GLU A 177 38.24 0.77 10.24
CA GLU A 177 38.43 -0.48 10.99
C GLU A 177 37.16 -1.34 10.96
N SER A 178 36.00 -0.67 10.93
CA SER A 178 34.66 -1.25 10.98
C SER A 178 34.13 -1.76 9.64
N LEU A 179 34.52 -1.14 8.53
CA LEU A 179 34.07 -1.52 7.19
C LEU A 179 35.01 -2.53 6.54
N GLU A 180 34.42 -3.51 5.87
CA GLU A 180 35.12 -4.47 5.04
C GLU A 180 34.42 -4.65 3.69
N LEU A 181 35.21 -4.82 2.64
CA LEU A 181 34.70 -5.21 1.32
C LEU A 181 34.59 -6.73 1.27
N ILE A 182 33.39 -7.22 1.00
CA ILE A 182 33.12 -8.65 0.84
C ILE A 182 32.38 -8.93 -0.45
N CYS A 183 32.41 -10.19 -0.90
CA CYS A 183 31.76 -10.67 -2.11
C CYS A 183 30.96 -11.92 -1.77
N GLU A 184 29.64 -11.77 -1.58
CA GLU A 184 28.74 -12.83 -1.12
C GLU A 184 27.68 -13.16 -2.17
N ALA A 185 27.11 -14.36 -2.11
CA ALA A 185 26.03 -14.76 -3.02
C ALA A 185 24.77 -13.94 -2.74
N ILE A 186 24.07 -13.53 -3.81
CA ILE A 186 22.75 -12.91 -3.68
C ILE A 186 21.68 -13.96 -3.36
N PRO A 187 20.48 -13.58 -2.88
CA PRO A 187 19.36 -14.50 -2.75
C PRO A 187 19.09 -15.26 -4.06
N GLN A 188 18.72 -16.54 -3.95
CA GLN A 188 18.51 -17.41 -5.11
C GLN A 188 17.18 -17.17 -5.83
N ALA A 189 16.28 -16.36 -5.26
CA ALA A 189 15.02 -15.98 -5.87
C ALA A 189 14.53 -14.64 -5.32
N LEU A 190 13.64 -13.99 -6.06
CA LEU A 190 12.85 -12.83 -5.63
C LEU A 190 11.49 -13.30 -5.10
N GLU A 191 11.16 -12.85 -3.90
CA GLU A 191 9.87 -13.09 -3.25
C GLU A 191 8.85 -12.00 -3.63
N TRP A 192 7.63 -12.11 -3.09
CA TRP A 192 6.57 -11.14 -3.36
C TRP A 192 7.00 -9.69 -3.06
N GLY A 193 6.75 -8.82 -4.03
CA GLY A 193 7.03 -7.39 -3.98
C GLY A 193 8.52 -7.04 -4.02
N GLU A 194 9.40 -7.99 -4.36
CA GLU A 194 10.85 -7.75 -4.43
C GLU A 194 11.32 -7.43 -5.86
N VAL A 195 12.34 -6.60 -5.94
CA VAL A 195 13.06 -6.29 -7.17
C VAL A 195 14.56 -6.47 -6.93
N LEU A 196 15.25 -7.03 -7.92
CA LEU A 196 16.71 -7.02 -7.97
C LEU A 196 17.16 -5.72 -8.63
N VAL A 197 17.97 -4.95 -7.92
CA VAL A 197 18.48 -3.65 -8.36
C VAL A 197 20.00 -3.72 -8.51
N SER A 198 20.51 -3.28 -9.66
CA SER A 198 21.92 -2.98 -9.86
C SER A 198 22.19 -1.56 -9.45
N MET A 199 22.90 -1.40 -8.33
CA MET A 199 23.27 -0.09 -7.83
C MET A 199 24.30 0.54 -8.76
N ARG A 200 24.05 1.78 -9.17
CA ARG A 200 24.90 2.53 -10.11
C ARG A 200 25.78 3.54 -9.39
N ALA A 201 25.22 4.21 -8.40
CA ALA A 201 25.94 5.13 -7.54
C ALA A 201 25.31 5.17 -6.15
N ALA A 202 26.14 5.31 -5.14
CA ALA A 202 25.71 5.57 -3.78
C ALA A 202 26.68 6.60 -3.17
N PRO A 203 26.20 7.76 -2.70
CA PRO A 203 27.05 8.73 -2.03
C PRO A 203 27.54 8.19 -0.68
N VAL A 204 28.57 8.84 -0.15
CA VAL A 204 29.04 8.63 1.23
C VAL A 204 28.68 9.88 2.01
N ASN A 205 27.61 9.79 2.80
CA ASN A 205 27.10 10.89 3.60
C ASN A 205 27.62 10.81 5.05
N PRO A 206 27.69 11.93 5.78
CA PRO A 206 28.07 11.92 7.20
C PRO A 206 27.19 11.01 8.05
N GLY A 207 25.89 10.90 7.73
CA GLY A 207 24.95 9.99 8.38
C GLY A 207 25.34 8.52 8.25
N ASP A 208 25.82 8.09 7.08
CA ASP A 208 26.26 6.71 6.87
C ASP A 208 27.48 6.37 7.73
N LEU A 209 28.43 7.31 7.83
CA LEU A 209 29.62 7.13 8.66
C LEU A 209 29.28 7.14 10.14
N TYR A 210 28.29 7.93 10.53
CA TYR A 210 27.77 7.95 11.89
C TYR A 210 27.08 6.64 12.27
N ASP A 211 26.29 6.05 11.36
CA ASP A 211 25.67 4.73 11.54
C ASP A 211 26.75 3.65 11.74
N VAL A 212 27.83 3.70 10.97
CA VAL A 212 28.99 2.80 11.14
C VAL A 212 29.69 3.00 12.48
N GLN A 213 29.79 4.24 12.96
CA GLN A 213 30.45 4.55 14.23
C GLN A 213 29.64 4.18 15.46
N THR A 214 28.32 4.37 15.42
CA THR A 214 27.47 4.39 16.61
C THR A 214 26.32 3.41 16.57
N GLY A 215 26.03 2.81 15.41
CA GLY A 215 24.85 1.98 15.20
C GLY A 215 23.53 2.77 15.15
N GLY A 216 23.60 4.06 14.80
CA GLY A 216 22.42 4.93 14.67
C GLY A 216 21.84 5.40 16.01
N GLY A 217 22.50 5.12 17.14
CA GLY A 217 21.91 5.19 18.47
C GLY A 217 21.78 6.56 19.14
N THR A 218 22.18 7.69 18.52
CA THR A 218 22.26 8.97 19.27
C THR A 218 21.73 10.23 18.57
N HIS A 219 20.90 10.15 17.52
CA HIS A 219 20.20 11.34 16.99
C HIS A 219 18.68 11.16 16.96
N LEU A 220 17.95 12.10 17.57
CA LEU A 220 16.52 12.33 17.35
C LEU A 220 16.28 12.45 15.84
N GLY A 221 15.76 11.40 15.20
CA GLY A 221 15.41 11.44 13.78
C GLY A 221 15.38 10.06 13.14
N SER A 222 14.16 9.60 12.85
CA SER A 222 13.75 8.37 12.15
C SER A 222 13.98 7.02 12.86
N SER A 223 12.86 6.34 13.12
CA SER A 223 12.61 4.99 13.65
C SER A 223 13.09 4.60 15.06
N GLY A 224 14.18 5.14 15.60
CA GLY A 224 14.69 4.71 16.93
C GLY A 224 15.17 3.25 16.95
N GLU A 225 15.33 2.62 15.79
CA GLU A 225 15.91 1.29 15.66
C GLU A 225 17.43 1.38 15.75
N VAL A 226 18.00 0.72 16.75
CA VAL A 226 19.44 0.55 16.87
C VAL A 226 19.88 -0.51 15.86
N LEU A 227 20.78 -0.12 14.94
CA LEU A 227 21.37 -1.06 13.99
C LEU A 227 22.07 -2.19 14.75
N LYS A 228 22.07 -3.38 14.16
CA LYS A 228 22.85 -4.52 14.64
C LYS A 228 23.86 -4.91 13.59
N THR A 229 25.08 -5.19 14.02
CA THR A 229 26.11 -5.72 13.13
C THR A 229 25.91 -7.22 12.92
N PRO A 230 26.22 -7.75 11.72
CA PRO A 230 26.69 -7.01 10.56
C PRO A 230 25.56 -6.35 9.75
N PHE A 231 25.86 -5.22 9.12
CA PHE A 231 24.96 -4.57 8.15
C PHE A 231 25.76 -4.02 6.95
N VAL A 232 25.10 -3.78 5.82
CA VAL A 232 25.72 -3.10 4.66
C VAL A 232 25.54 -1.59 4.82
N GLY A 233 26.60 -0.81 4.65
CA GLY A 233 26.55 0.65 4.79
C GLY A 233 25.78 1.35 3.66
N GLY A 234 25.51 2.63 3.86
CA GLY A 234 24.86 3.51 2.88
C GLY A 234 23.34 3.55 3.01
N ASN A 235 22.79 4.75 3.09
CA ASN A 235 21.34 4.98 3.11
C ASN A 235 20.80 5.41 1.74
N ASP A 236 21.58 6.20 1.00
CA ASP A 236 21.15 6.77 -0.28
C ASP A 236 21.82 6.09 -1.47
N GLY A 237 21.15 6.11 -2.63
CA GLY A 237 21.73 5.66 -3.87
C GLY A 237 20.74 5.65 -5.02
N ILE A 238 21.25 5.37 -6.21
CA ILE A 238 20.45 5.14 -7.41
C ILE A 238 20.84 3.81 -8.02
N GLY A 239 19.86 3.12 -8.58
CA GLY A 239 20.06 1.85 -9.24
C GLY A 239 19.10 1.63 -10.39
N VAL A 240 19.35 0.58 -11.15
CA VAL A 240 18.50 0.12 -12.24
C VAL A 240 17.91 -1.23 -11.86
N VAL A 241 16.60 -1.38 -12.02
CA VAL A 241 15.92 -2.67 -11.82
C VAL A 241 16.40 -3.66 -12.88
N VAL A 242 17.01 -4.76 -12.44
CA VAL A 242 17.51 -5.83 -13.31
C VAL A 242 16.49 -6.95 -13.44
N LYS A 243 15.75 -7.23 -12.37
CA LYS A 243 14.73 -8.29 -12.34
C LYS A 243 13.60 -7.92 -11.41
N VAL A 244 12.39 -8.29 -11.79
CA VAL A 244 11.17 -8.04 -11.02
C VAL A 244 10.61 -9.36 -10.48
N GLY A 245 10.29 -9.38 -9.19
CA GLY A 245 9.65 -10.48 -8.51
C GLY A 245 8.12 -10.46 -8.63
N PRO A 246 7.44 -11.49 -8.10
CA PRO A 246 5.99 -11.59 -8.19
C PRO A 246 5.29 -10.46 -7.41
N GLY A 247 4.16 -9.98 -7.92
CA GLY A 247 3.32 -9.00 -7.21
C GLY A 247 3.80 -7.55 -7.27
N VAL A 248 4.94 -7.28 -7.90
CA VAL A 248 5.40 -5.92 -8.21
C VAL A 248 4.53 -5.32 -9.32
N LYS A 249 4.08 -4.07 -9.17
CA LYS A 249 3.09 -3.47 -10.09
C LYS A 249 3.57 -2.23 -10.83
N ASN A 250 4.38 -1.40 -10.17
CA ASN A 250 4.76 -0.06 -10.62
C ASN A 250 6.21 0.02 -11.12
N LEU A 251 6.97 -1.07 -10.97
CA LEU A 251 8.34 -1.20 -11.46
C LEU A 251 8.46 -2.29 -12.50
N GLN A 252 9.29 -2.02 -13.52
CA GLN A 252 9.68 -2.97 -14.55
C GLN A 252 11.20 -3.01 -14.68
N GLU A 253 11.71 -4.05 -15.36
CA GLU A 253 13.13 -4.13 -15.70
C GLU A 253 13.57 -2.89 -16.50
N ASN A 254 14.79 -2.41 -16.23
CA ASN A 254 15.39 -1.17 -16.73
C ASN A 254 14.83 0.14 -16.15
N ASP A 255 13.87 0.10 -15.22
CA ASP A 255 13.48 1.30 -14.49
C ASP A 255 14.63 1.77 -13.58
N TRP A 256 14.84 3.09 -13.56
CA TRP A 256 15.71 3.72 -12.57
C TRP A 256 14.95 3.88 -11.25
N VAL A 257 15.62 3.59 -10.15
CA VAL A 257 15.02 3.61 -8.81
C VAL A 257 15.95 4.25 -7.79
N LEU A 258 15.33 4.89 -6.81
CA LEU A 258 15.95 5.43 -5.61
C LEU A 258 15.41 4.67 -4.38
N PRO A 259 16.24 3.93 -3.63
CA PRO A 259 15.86 3.39 -2.34
C PRO A 259 15.68 4.55 -1.35
N PHE A 260 14.54 4.63 -0.66
CA PHE A 260 14.24 5.78 0.23
C PHE A 260 14.03 5.40 1.69
N LYS A 261 13.98 4.10 2.01
CA LYS A 261 13.92 3.63 3.39
C LYS A 261 15.33 3.59 4.00
N SER A 262 15.45 4.08 5.23
CA SER A 262 16.72 4.05 5.96
C SER A 262 17.25 2.62 6.12
N HIS A 263 18.57 2.50 6.14
CA HIS A 263 19.29 1.27 6.46
C HIS A 263 19.05 0.09 5.49
N LEU A 264 18.59 0.36 4.28
CA LEU A 264 18.56 -0.64 3.20
C LEU A 264 19.97 -1.10 2.79
N GLY A 265 21.00 -0.29 3.06
CA GLY A 265 22.40 -0.58 2.79
C GLY A 265 22.73 -0.47 1.31
N THR A 266 22.99 0.72 0.79
CA THR A 266 23.16 0.98 -0.65
C THR A 266 24.60 0.78 -1.15
N TRP A 267 25.60 0.65 -0.27
CA TRP A 267 27.00 0.43 -0.63
C TRP A 267 27.27 -1.03 -1.05
N ARG A 268 26.63 -1.43 -2.14
CA ARG A 268 26.77 -2.75 -2.76
C ARG A 268 26.55 -2.66 -4.26
N SER A 269 26.93 -3.71 -4.99
CA SER A 269 26.76 -3.78 -6.45
C SER A 269 25.36 -4.25 -6.88
N LEU A 270 24.73 -5.14 -6.11
CA LEU A 270 23.37 -5.62 -6.32
C LEU A 270 22.61 -5.60 -4.99
N ALA A 271 21.34 -5.20 -5.03
CA ALA A 271 20.45 -5.18 -3.88
C ALA A 271 19.11 -5.84 -4.22
N VAL A 272 18.61 -6.71 -3.34
CA VAL A 272 17.21 -7.14 -3.38
C VAL A 272 16.43 -6.18 -2.49
N LEU A 273 15.51 -5.41 -3.07
CA LEU A 273 14.74 -4.37 -2.40
C LEU A 273 13.25 -4.64 -2.54
N LYS A 274 12.43 -4.11 -1.63
CA LYS A 274 10.97 -4.13 -1.78
C LYS A 274 10.52 -2.96 -2.65
N GLU A 275 9.58 -3.18 -3.56
CA GLU A 275 8.99 -2.13 -4.40
C GLU A 275 8.52 -0.94 -3.56
N LYS A 276 7.84 -1.20 -2.44
CA LYS A 276 7.32 -0.16 -1.53
C LYS A 276 8.40 0.69 -0.87
N ASP A 277 9.64 0.21 -0.80
CA ASP A 277 10.79 0.90 -0.21
C ASP A 277 11.66 1.58 -1.29
N THR A 278 11.18 1.61 -2.55
CA THR A 278 11.86 2.19 -3.71
C THR A 278 10.96 3.17 -4.45
N LEU A 279 11.56 4.24 -4.98
CA LEU A 279 10.87 5.26 -5.77
C LEU A 279 11.37 5.21 -7.22
N LYS A 280 10.46 5.10 -8.18
CA LYS A 280 10.78 5.15 -9.61
C LYS A 280 11.25 6.55 -9.99
N ILE A 281 12.38 6.64 -10.67
CA ILE A 281 12.92 7.89 -11.20
C ILE A 281 12.52 7.98 -12.69
N PRO A 282 11.89 9.11 -13.12
CA PRO A 282 11.68 9.37 -14.54
C PRO A 282 12.99 9.33 -15.33
N VAL A 283 13.01 8.58 -16.43
CA VAL A 283 14.22 8.40 -17.26
C VAL A 283 14.74 9.73 -17.80
N GLU A 284 13.85 10.72 -17.98
CA GLU A 284 14.18 12.09 -18.41
C GLU A 284 15.14 12.83 -17.46
N LEU A 285 15.17 12.43 -16.18
CA LEU A 285 16.07 13.01 -15.17
C LEU A 285 17.41 12.29 -15.09
N MET A 286 17.55 11.16 -15.78
CA MET A 286 18.76 10.35 -15.74
C MET A 286 19.71 10.73 -16.86
N PRO A 287 21.03 10.62 -16.64
CA PRO A 287 21.99 10.87 -17.71
C PRO A 287 21.68 9.94 -18.89
N LEU A 288 21.53 10.53 -20.08
CA LEU A 288 21.46 9.78 -21.34
C LEU A 288 22.76 8.97 -21.46
N GLU A 289 22.66 7.64 -21.48
CA GLU A 289 23.77 6.75 -21.84
C GLU A 289 24.09 6.84 -23.34
#